data_AF-E2B6S0-F1
#
_entry.id   AF-E2B6S0-F1
#
_cell.length_a   1.000
_cell.length_b   1.000
_cell.length_c   1.000
_cell.angle_alpha   90.00
_cell.angle_beta   90.00
_cell.angle_gamma   90.00
#
_symmetry.space_group_name_H-M   'P 1'
#
loop_
_entity.id
_entity.type
_entity.pdbx_description
1 polymer ?
#
loop_
_entity_poly.entity_id
_entity_poly.type
_entity_poly.pdbx_seq_one_letter_code
_entity_poly.pdbx_strand_id
1 'polypeptide(L)'
;MERWWQYDERTSIELETAYKQGRRNCELLIAGFLYIADFGSMLQLRRNDPSRRRRIKRDLYNVPRKGVAGLRLNVQDEEIVREIRGAERPASPASDSMGTGDGTNTPIPPSNTPQTPAGGTASGDATPLNDRIDQRSESLHQVLEQMRSLVLREHLSLSSDNEEDTEDLAIPDHAALS
;
A
#
# COMPACT_ATOMS: atom_id res chain seq x y z
N MET A 1 -23.76 -0.63 -2.40
CA MET A 1 -23.03 -1.24 -1.26
C MET A 1 -21.72 -0.53 -1.06
N GLU A 2 -21.46 -0.03 0.15
CA GLU A 2 -20.13 0.45 0.55
C GLU A 2 -19.12 -0.69 0.39
N ARG A 3 -18.08 -0.45 -0.40
CA ARG A 3 -17.17 -1.51 -0.81
C ARG A 3 -15.90 -1.49 0.07
N TRP A 4 -15.82 -2.41 1.03
CA TRP A 4 -14.68 -2.59 1.93
C TRP A 4 -13.58 -3.50 1.35
N TRP A 5 -12.33 -3.26 1.72
CA TRP A 5 -11.20 -4.16 1.45
C TRP A 5 -10.80 -4.83 2.76
N GLN A 6 -10.53 -6.12 2.73
CA GLN A 6 -9.92 -6.81 3.86
C GLN A 6 -8.42 -6.56 3.85
N TYR A 7 -7.83 -6.42 5.04
CA TYR A 7 -6.38 -6.51 5.21
C TYR A 7 -5.88 -7.90 4.86
N ASP A 8 -4.61 -8.02 4.48
CA ASP A 8 -3.96 -9.33 4.41
C ASP A 8 -3.89 -9.99 5.80
N GLU A 9 -3.58 -11.29 5.83
CA GLU A 9 -3.58 -12.09 7.05
C GLU A 9 -2.62 -11.54 8.11
N ARG A 10 -1.37 -11.25 7.74
CA ARG A 10 -0.35 -10.73 8.66
C ARG A 10 -0.81 -9.43 9.29
N THR A 11 -1.21 -8.45 8.47
CA THR A 11 -1.67 -7.14 8.95
C THR A 11 -2.92 -7.29 9.84
N SER A 12 -3.82 -8.21 9.50
CA SER A 12 -5.02 -8.50 10.31
C SER A 12 -4.65 -9.02 11.70
N ILE A 13 -3.66 -9.91 11.79
CA ILE A 13 -3.16 -10.44 13.07
C ILE A 13 -2.52 -9.32 13.90
N GLU A 14 -1.70 -8.45 13.29
CA GLU A 14 -1.07 -7.32 13.97
C GLU A 14 -2.13 -6.36 14.55
N LEU A 15 -3.14 -6.01 13.76
CA LEU A 15 -4.29 -5.19 14.19
C LEU A 15 -5.06 -5.83 15.35
N GLU A 16 -5.45 -7.10 15.21
CA GLU A 16 -6.24 -7.81 16.22
C GLU A 16 -5.45 -8.00 17.51
N THR A 17 -4.15 -8.26 17.42
CA THR A 17 -3.26 -8.39 18.58
C THR A 17 -3.16 -7.08 19.35
N ALA A 18 -2.93 -5.96 18.65
CA ALA A 18 -2.89 -4.64 19.27
C ALA A 18 -4.23 -4.26 19.91
N TYR A 19 -5.33 -4.55 19.23
CA TYR A 19 -6.68 -4.30 19.74
C TYR A 19 -6.98 -5.12 21.00
N LYS A 20 -6.66 -6.43 21.01
CA LYS A 20 -6.82 -7.31 22.18
C LYS A 20 -5.95 -6.90 23.36
N GLN A 21 -4.79 -6.32 23.12
CA GLN A 21 -3.92 -5.76 24.16
C GLN A 21 -4.44 -4.42 24.73
N GLY A 22 -5.56 -3.89 24.21
CA GLY A 22 -6.13 -2.63 24.66
C GLY A 22 -5.32 -1.40 24.23
N ARG A 23 -4.47 -1.53 23.21
CA ARG A 23 -3.76 -0.37 22.65
C ARG A 23 -4.77 0.57 21.98
N ARG A 24 -4.56 1.88 22.07
CA ARG A 24 -5.40 2.87 21.36
C ARG A 24 -5.08 2.94 19.86
N ASN A 25 -3.84 2.66 19.50
CA ASN A 25 -3.37 2.66 18.13
C ASN A 25 -2.25 1.63 17.92
N CYS A 26 -1.93 1.34 16.67
CA CYS A 26 -0.72 0.60 16.28
C CYS A 26 -0.12 1.15 14.97
N GLU A 27 1.18 0.92 14.79
CA GLU A 27 1.87 1.24 13.54
C GLU A 27 1.89 0.02 12.61
N LEU A 28 1.67 0.25 11.31
CA LEU A 28 1.61 -0.78 10.28
C LEU A 28 2.50 -0.38 9.09
N LEU A 29 3.29 -1.31 8.57
CA LEU A 29 4.05 -1.14 7.34
C LEU A 29 3.27 -1.73 6.15
N ILE A 30 2.74 -0.87 5.28
CA ILE A 30 1.91 -1.30 4.14
C ILE A 30 2.50 -0.73 2.85
N ALA A 31 2.88 -1.62 1.93
CA ALA A 31 3.45 -1.27 0.63
C ALA A 31 4.60 -0.24 0.72
N GLY A 32 5.49 -0.42 1.69
CA GLY A 32 6.66 0.44 1.91
C GLY A 32 6.39 1.74 2.68
N PHE A 33 5.18 1.96 3.20
CA PHE A 33 4.85 3.16 3.97
C PHE A 33 4.32 2.85 5.36
N LEU A 34 4.70 3.68 6.33
CA LEU A 34 4.18 3.60 7.70
C LEU A 34 2.80 4.26 7.81
N TYR A 35 1.88 3.53 8.41
CA TYR A 35 0.56 3.98 8.78
C TYR A 35 0.34 3.83 10.28
N ILE A 36 -0.52 4.67 10.82
CA ILE A 36 -1.05 4.57 12.18
C ILE A 36 -2.51 4.15 12.05
N ALA A 37 -2.86 3.00 12.61
CA ALA A 37 -4.24 2.60 12.80
C ALA A 37 -4.69 3.07 14.19
N ASP A 38 -5.65 4.00 14.23
CA ASP A 38 -6.26 4.53 15.44
C ASP A 38 -7.62 3.86 15.65
N PHE A 39 -7.73 3.09 16.74
CA PHE A 39 -8.94 2.35 17.11
C PHE A 39 -9.99 3.23 17.78
N GLY A 40 -9.62 4.40 18.32
CA GLY A 40 -10.56 5.34 18.91
C GLY A 40 -11.41 6.03 17.84
N SER A 41 -10.76 6.50 16.77
CA SER A 41 -11.43 7.13 15.63
C SER A 41 -11.80 6.15 14.51
N MET A 42 -11.33 4.91 14.58
CA MET A 42 -11.47 3.89 13.54
C MET A 42 -10.96 4.38 12.18
N LEU A 43 -9.74 4.95 12.20
CA LEU A 43 -9.05 5.47 11.02
C LEU A 43 -7.65 4.86 10.86
N GLN A 44 -7.24 4.67 9.62
CA GLN A 44 -5.86 4.46 9.23
C GLN A 44 -5.32 5.76 8.61
N LEU A 45 -4.19 6.25 9.10
CA LEU A 45 -3.53 7.49 8.67
C LEU A 45 -2.10 7.21 8.21
N ARG A 46 -1.62 7.83 7.13
CA ARG A 46 -0.20 7.74 6.78
C ARG A 46 0.62 8.67 7.66
N ARG A 47 1.70 8.15 8.24
CA ARG A 47 2.50 8.87 9.26
C ARG A 47 3.05 10.22 8.76
N ASN A 48 3.53 10.25 7.52
CA ASN A 48 4.15 11.45 6.93
C ASN A 48 3.16 12.31 6.11
N ASP A 49 1.91 11.88 5.97
CA ASP A 49 0.93 12.52 5.10
C ASP A 49 -0.50 12.32 5.65
N PRO A 50 -0.94 13.17 6.60
CA PRO A 50 -2.23 13.04 7.26
C PRO A 50 -3.45 13.24 6.34
N SER A 51 -3.25 13.71 5.11
CA SER A 51 -4.31 13.81 4.10
C SER A 51 -4.77 12.41 3.66
N ARG A 52 -3.85 11.43 3.65
CA ARG A 52 -4.13 10.05 3.28
C ARG A 52 -4.69 9.30 4.48
N ARG A 53 -6.02 9.34 4.59
CA ARG A 53 -6.79 8.63 5.61
C ARG A 53 -7.81 7.67 5.02
N ARG A 54 -8.07 6.55 5.70
CA ARG A 54 -9.12 5.59 5.36
C ARG A 54 -9.85 5.16 6.61
N ARG A 55 -11.17 4.94 6.51
CA ARG A 55 -11.94 4.30 7.57
C ARG A 55 -11.53 2.84 7.68
N ILE A 56 -11.48 2.33 8.91
CA ILE A 56 -11.27 0.92 9.21
C ILE A 56 -12.46 0.39 9.99
N LYS A 57 -12.68 -0.92 9.95
CA LYS A 57 -13.69 -1.60 10.77
C LYS A 57 -13.23 -3.01 11.12
N ARG A 58 -13.72 -3.51 12.25
CA ARG A 58 -13.61 -4.91 12.66
C ARG A 58 -14.97 -5.55 12.44
N ASP A 59 -15.01 -6.62 11.66
CA ASP A 59 -16.26 -7.24 11.20
C ASP A 59 -16.11 -8.76 11.08
N LEU A 60 -17.22 -9.46 10.84
CA LEU A 60 -17.22 -10.91 10.61
C LEU A 60 -16.53 -11.26 9.29
N TYR A 61 -15.91 -12.44 9.23
CA TYR A 61 -15.15 -12.87 8.07
C TYR A 61 -16.02 -13.07 6.81
N ASN A 62 -17.33 -13.29 6.94
CA ASN A 62 -18.25 -13.59 5.83
C ASN A 62 -18.92 -12.34 5.24
N VAL A 63 -18.52 -11.14 5.67
CA VAL A 63 -19.10 -9.89 5.22
C VAL A 63 -18.69 -9.59 3.78
N PRO A 64 -19.59 -9.09 2.92
CA PRO A 64 -19.26 -8.72 1.55
C PRO A 64 -18.09 -7.73 1.48
N ARG A 65 -17.10 -8.03 0.64
CA ARG A 65 -15.88 -7.24 0.44
C ARG A 65 -15.45 -7.24 -1.03
N LYS A 66 -14.64 -6.26 -1.42
CA LYS A 66 -14.04 -6.17 -2.77
C LYS A 66 -12.98 -7.23 -3.00
N GLY A 67 -12.35 -7.63 -1.91
CA GLY A 67 -11.28 -8.59 -1.84
C GLY A 67 -10.27 -8.22 -0.78
N VAL A 68 -9.03 -8.68 -0.95
CA VAL A 68 -8.00 -8.68 0.09
C VAL A 68 -6.79 -7.90 -0.39
N ALA A 69 -6.35 -6.89 0.38
CA ALA A 69 -5.15 -6.09 0.10
C ALA A 69 -5.05 -5.52 -1.35
N GLY A 70 -6.18 -5.25 -1.99
CA GLY A 70 -6.24 -4.74 -3.37
C GLY A 70 -6.45 -5.81 -4.45
N LEU A 71 -6.36 -7.10 -4.11
CA LEU A 71 -6.67 -8.22 -4.99
C LEU A 71 -8.17 -8.52 -4.96
N ARG A 72 -8.82 -8.48 -6.12
CA ARG A 72 -10.27 -8.74 -6.20
C ARG A 72 -10.57 -10.22 -6.00
N LEU A 73 -11.69 -10.50 -5.35
CA LEU A 73 -12.24 -11.86 -5.31
C LEU A 73 -12.96 -12.14 -6.62
N ASN A 74 -12.74 -13.34 -7.17
CA ASN A 74 -13.43 -13.81 -8.35
C ASN A 74 -14.83 -14.21 -7.90
N VAL A 75 -15.86 -13.79 -8.62
CA VAL A 75 -17.27 -13.99 -8.22
C VAL A 75 -17.63 -15.48 -8.04
N GLN A 76 -16.87 -16.37 -8.67
CA GLN A 76 -17.04 -17.83 -8.59
C GLN A 76 -16.66 -18.39 -7.20
N ASP A 77 -15.74 -17.77 -6.47
CA ASP A 77 -15.29 -18.27 -5.16
C ASP A 77 -16.33 -17.98 -4.04
N GLU A 78 -17.18 -16.98 -4.24
CA GLU A 78 -18.22 -16.58 -3.27
C GLU A 78 -19.46 -17.49 -3.31
N GLU A 79 -19.73 -18.16 -4.44
CA GLU A 79 -20.84 -19.12 -4.59
C GLU A 79 -20.51 -20.43 -3.85
N ILE A 80 -19.26 -20.90 -3.95
CA ILE A 80 -18.77 -22.11 -3.27
C ILE A 80 -18.85 -21.96 -1.73
N VAL A 81 -18.53 -20.77 -1.20
CA VAL A 81 -18.60 -20.51 0.26
C VAL A 81 -20.05 -20.43 0.77
N ARG A 82 -21.00 -19.98 -0.06
CA ARG A 82 -22.43 -19.97 0.27
C ARG A 82 -23.02 -21.38 0.22
N GLU A 83 -22.62 -22.18 -0.77
CA GLU A 83 -23.15 -23.53 -1.00
C GLU A 83 -22.71 -24.51 0.10
N ILE A 84 -21.48 -24.43 0.60
CA ILE A 84 -20.97 -25.28 1.70
C ILE A 84 -21.80 -25.15 2.99
N ARG A 85 -22.46 -24.00 3.23
CA ARG A 85 -23.29 -23.76 4.43
C ARG A 85 -24.79 -23.89 4.19
N GLY A 86 -25.24 -23.98 2.94
CA GLY A 86 -26.64 -24.15 2.58
C GLY A 86 -27.18 -25.58 2.72
N ALA A 87 -26.29 -26.57 2.92
CA ALA A 87 -26.61 -28.00 2.85
C ALA A 87 -27.35 -28.59 4.06
N GLU A 88 -27.94 -27.78 4.95
CA GLU A 88 -28.71 -28.24 6.11
C GLU A 88 -30.19 -27.81 6.04
N ARG A 89 -30.89 -28.11 4.92
CA ARG A 89 -32.34 -28.48 4.93
C ARG A 89 -32.86 -29.02 3.59
N PRO A 90 -33.58 -30.16 3.53
CA PRO A 90 -34.03 -30.77 2.28
C PRO A 90 -35.47 -30.38 1.84
N ALA A 91 -35.72 -30.64 0.54
CA ALA A 91 -36.99 -30.80 -0.22
C ALA A 91 -37.81 -29.52 -0.54
N SER A 92 -38.29 -29.22 -1.75
CA SER A 92 -38.40 -29.96 -3.03
C SER A 92 -38.88 -28.98 -4.16
N PRO A 93 -38.94 -29.39 -5.44
CA PRO A 93 -38.84 -28.54 -6.65
C PRO A 93 -40.16 -28.26 -7.41
N ALA A 94 -40.14 -27.29 -8.34
CA ALA A 94 -40.96 -27.09 -9.57
C ALA A 94 -41.04 -25.57 -9.89
N SER A 95 -41.03 -25.01 -11.10
CA SER A 95 -40.86 -25.45 -12.49
C SER A 95 -40.67 -24.16 -13.34
N ASP A 96 -39.95 -24.32 -14.45
CA ASP A 96 -39.88 -23.55 -15.72
C ASP A 96 -40.69 -22.25 -15.92
N SER A 97 -40.03 -21.21 -16.48
CA SER A 97 -40.48 -20.57 -17.72
C SER A 97 -39.42 -19.64 -18.33
N MET A 98 -39.32 -19.69 -19.65
CA MET A 98 -38.40 -19.02 -20.56
C MET A 98 -38.56 -17.49 -20.60
N GLY A 99 -37.48 -16.77 -20.87
CA GLY A 99 -37.50 -15.33 -21.14
C GLY A 99 -36.21 -14.81 -21.76
N THR A 100 -36.12 -14.95 -23.09
CA THR A 100 -35.11 -14.32 -23.96
C THR A 100 -35.24 -12.79 -23.91
N GLY A 101 -34.10 -12.09 -23.77
CA GLY A 101 -34.04 -10.63 -23.83
C GLY A 101 -32.60 -10.13 -23.92
N ASP A 102 -32.11 -10.01 -25.15
CA ASP A 102 -30.87 -9.34 -25.55
C ASP A 102 -31.05 -7.80 -25.46
N GLY A 103 -30.01 -7.05 -25.09
CA GLY A 103 -30.06 -5.58 -25.02
C GLY A 103 -29.17 -4.91 -23.97
N THR A 104 -27.86 -4.91 -24.24
CA THR A 104 -26.85 -3.88 -23.88
C THR A 104 -27.17 -2.88 -22.74
N ASN A 105 -26.63 -3.14 -21.55
CA ASN A 105 -26.35 -2.11 -20.54
C ASN A 105 -24.92 -2.30 -20.00
N THR A 106 -23.96 -1.54 -20.51
CA THR A 106 -22.61 -1.42 -19.94
C THR A 106 -22.61 -0.31 -18.89
N PRO A 107 -22.44 -0.61 -17.59
CA PRO A 107 -22.21 0.42 -16.59
C PRO A 107 -20.76 0.91 -16.67
N ILE A 108 -20.59 2.20 -16.94
CA ILE A 108 -19.30 2.90 -16.95
C ILE A 108 -18.72 2.86 -15.53
N PRO A 109 -17.50 2.33 -15.30
CA PRO A 109 -16.86 2.40 -13.99
C PRO A 109 -16.38 3.84 -13.70
N PRO A 110 -16.46 4.34 -12.45
CA PRO A 110 -15.83 5.61 -12.09
C PRO A 110 -14.31 5.49 -12.25
N SER A 111 -13.76 6.40 -13.04
CA SER A 111 -12.35 6.53 -13.40
C SER A 111 -11.48 6.80 -12.18
N ASN A 112 -10.49 5.93 -11.93
CA ASN A 112 -9.28 6.22 -11.18
C ASN A 112 -8.14 5.27 -11.62
N THR A 113 -8.09 5.00 -12.92
CA THR A 113 -6.92 4.43 -13.60
C THR A 113 -6.17 5.59 -14.24
N PRO A 114 -4.85 5.74 -14.08
CA PRO A 114 -4.11 6.76 -14.81
C PRO A 114 -4.31 6.52 -16.32
N GLN A 115 -4.85 7.54 -16.98
CA GLN A 115 -5.25 7.51 -18.38
C GLN A 115 -4.01 7.75 -19.25
N THR A 116 -3.64 6.76 -20.06
CA THR A 116 -2.80 6.97 -21.25
C THR A 116 -3.72 7.52 -22.35
N PRO A 117 -3.45 8.68 -22.97
CA PRO A 117 -4.31 9.16 -24.06
C PRO A 117 -3.89 8.49 -25.37
N ALA A 118 -4.84 7.81 -26.02
CA ALA A 118 -4.76 7.41 -27.42
C ALA A 118 -6.04 7.89 -28.13
N GLY A 119 -5.86 8.66 -29.20
CA GLY A 119 -6.94 9.03 -30.12
C GLY A 119 -6.73 10.39 -30.78
N GLY A 120 -6.01 10.41 -31.90
CA GLY A 120 -5.93 11.59 -32.76
C GLY A 120 -7.13 11.71 -33.71
N THR A 121 -7.39 12.93 -34.19
CA THR A 121 -7.65 13.23 -35.61
C THR A 121 -7.55 14.75 -35.87
N ALA A 122 -6.51 15.10 -36.65
CA ALA A 122 -6.36 16.20 -37.62
C ALA A 122 -6.87 17.63 -37.33
N SER A 123 -5.94 18.54 -37.02
CA SER A 123 -5.63 19.71 -37.87
C SER A 123 -4.29 20.34 -37.47
N GLY A 124 -3.59 20.89 -38.46
CA GLY A 124 -2.15 21.14 -38.48
C GLY A 124 -1.56 21.90 -37.30
N ASP A 125 -0.38 21.45 -36.85
CA ASP A 125 0.88 22.16 -37.07
C ASP A 125 2.04 21.23 -36.64
N ALA A 126 3.02 21.02 -37.51
CA ALA A 126 4.06 20.02 -37.28
C ALA A 126 5.23 20.61 -36.49
N THR A 127 5.21 20.47 -35.16
CA THR A 127 6.39 20.68 -34.30
C THR A 127 6.97 19.32 -33.86
N PRO A 128 8.29 19.10 -34.00
CA PRO A 128 8.88 17.76 -33.91
C PRO A 128 8.94 17.23 -32.46
N LEU A 129 8.64 15.94 -32.31
CA LEU A 129 8.53 15.19 -31.04
C LEU A 129 9.83 15.07 -30.22
N ASN A 130 10.98 15.49 -30.76
CA ASN A 130 12.28 15.38 -30.08
C ASN A 130 12.40 16.28 -28.84
N ASP A 131 11.86 17.51 -28.90
CA ASP A 131 12.01 18.50 -27.82
C ASP A 131 11.43 18.04 -26.46
N ARG A 132 10.40 17.19 -26.48
CA ARG A 132 9.75 16.69 -25.26
C ARG A 132 10.55 15.61 -24.54
N ILE A 133 11.38 14.86 -25.27
CA ILE A 133 12.24 13.84 -24.68
C ILE A 133 13.46 14.53 -24.06
N ASP A 134 14.05 15.49 -24.79
CA ASP A 134 15.21 16.25 -24.32
C ASP A 134 14.90 17.06 -23.05
N GLN A 135 13.74 17.71 -22.97
CA GLN A 135 13.31 18.41 -21.74
C GLN A 135 13.17 17.48 -20.52
N ARG A 136 12.75 16.22 -20.73
CA ARG A 136 12.65 15.24 -19.62
C ARG A 136 14.03 14.73 -19.22
N SER A 137 14.94 14.54 -20.17
CA SER A 137 16.32 14.13 -19.92
C SER A 137 17.08 15.16 -19.09
N GLU A 138 16.96 16.44 -19.46
CA GLU A 138 17.60 17.57 -18.76
C GLU A 138 17.08 17.69 -17.32
N SER A 139 15.76 17.58 -17.12
CA SER A 139 15.16 17.64 -15.79
C SER A 139 15.64 16.50 -14.87
N LEU A 140 15.79 15.29 -15.41
CA LEU A 140 16.33 14.15 -14.63
C LEU A 140 17.81 14.33 -14.31
N HIS A 141 18.60 14.82 -15.27
CA HIS A 141 20.02 15.08 -15.07
C HIS A 141 20.26 16.11 -13.96
N GLN A 142 19.44 17.17 -13.93
CA GLN A 142 19.52 18.20 -12.89
C GLN A 142 19.19 17.68 -11.49
N VAL A 143 18.22 16.77 -11.36
CA VAL A 143 17.89 16.13 -10.06
C VAL A 143 19.02 15.22 -9.58
N LEU A 144 19.64 14.45 -10.49
CA LEU A 144 20.76 13.57 -10.15
C LEU A 144 21.99 14.37 -9.70
N GLU A 145 22.28 15.49 -10.35
CA GLU A 145 23.41 16.35 -9.97
C GLU A 145 23.19 17.00 -8.61
N GLN A 146 21.95 17.42 -8.31
CA GLN A 146 21.60 17.96 -6.99
C GLN A 146 21.77 16.90 -5.89
N MET A 147 21.42 15.64 -6.16
CA MET A 147 21.67 14.53 -5.23
C MET A 147 23.16 14.25 -5.03
N ARG A 148 23.97 14.28 -6.11
CA ARG A 148 25.43 14.11 -6.02
C ARG A 148 26.09 15.21 -5.17
N SER A 149 25.67 16.46 -5.36
CA SER A 149 26.17 17.59 -4.57
C SER A 149 25.85 17.47 -3.08
N LEU A 150 24.65 16.98 -2.72
CA LEU A 150 24.26 16.76 -1.32
C LEU A 150 25.11 15.68 -0.66
N VAL A 151 25.36 14.55 -1.35
CA VAL A 151 26.23 13.47 -0.85
C VAL A 151 27.68 13.96 -0.72
N LEU A 152 28.15 14.79 -1.66
CA LEU A 152 29.47 15.41 -1.54
C LEU A 152 29.55 16.43 -0.38
N ARG A 153 28.45 17.08 -0.01
CA ARG A 153 28.46 17.98 1.15
C ARG A 153 28.49 17.22 2.47
N GLU A 154 27.84 16.06 2.54
CA GLU A 154 27.85 15.22 3.75
C GLU A 154 29.24 14.63 4.03
N HIS A 155 29.98 14.15 3.01
CA HIS A 155 31.31 13.55 3.26
C HIS A 155 32.37 14.55 3.75
N LEU A 156 32.30 15.82 3.36
CA LEU A 156 33.21 16.87 3.86
C LEU A 156 32.88 17.30 5.30
N SER A 157 31.63 17.12 5.74
CA SER A 157 31.21 17.45 7.10
C SER A 157 31.65 16.42 8.13
N LEU A 158 31.92 15.17 7.71
CA LEU A 158 32.33 14.07 8.59
C LEU A 158 33.86 13.94 8.75
N SER A 159 34.65 14.64 7.92
CA SER A 159 36.11 14.61 7.97
C SER A 159 36.75 15.70 8.84
N SER A 160 35.95 16.49 9.58
CA SER A 160 36.43 17.69 10.30
C SER A 160 36.51 17.57 11.83
N ASP A 161 36.29 16.40 12.42
CA ASP A 161 36.29 16.23 13.89
C ASP A 161 37.07 14.98 14.34
N ASN A 162 38.39 14.94 14.15
CA ASN A 162 39.23 13.97 14.86
C ASN A 162 40.69 14.42 14.92
N GLU A 163 40.97 15.39 15.78
CA GLU A 163 42.29 15.62 16.36
C GLU A 163 42.03 16.00 17.83
N GLU A 164 42.06 15.04 18.75
CA GLU A 164 42.35 15.33 20.16
C GLU A 164 42.90 14.09 20.88
N ASP A 165 43.96 14.37 21.63
CA ASP A 165 44.87 13.51 22.39
C ASP A 165 44.19 12.53 23.37
N THR A 166 44.90 11.49 23.82
CA THR A 166 45.15 11.20 25.25
C THR A 166 46.01 9.95 25.43
N GLU A 167 46.80 10.00 26.50
CA GLU A 167 48.00 9.28 26.84
C GLU A 167 47.84 7.87 27.46
N ASP A 168 48.91 7.10 27.31
CA ASP A 168 49.61 6.27 28.31
C ASP A 168 48.84 5.61 29.46
N LEU A 169 48.78 4.26 29.46
CA LEU A 169 48.70 3.47 30.69
C LEU A 169 49.48 2.15 30.54
N ALA A 170 50.67 2.13 31.14
CA ALA A 170 51.52 0.97 31.35
C ALA A 170 50.88 -0.07 32.29
N ILE A 171 50.99 -1.35 31.92
CA ILE A 171 50.63 -2.51 32.73
C ILE A 171 51.90 -3.06 33.37
N PRO A 172 51.88 -3.44 34.67
CA PRO A 172 52.73 -4.53 35.13
C PRO A 172 51.93 -5.73 35.61
N ASP A 173 52.53 -6.85 35.28
CA ASP A 173 52.12 -8.24 35.27
C ASP A 173 51.90 -8.81 36.69
N HIS A 174 50.90 -9.67 36.86
CA HIS A 174 50.61 -10.36 38.11
C HIS A 174 50.88 -11.87 37.92
N ALA A 175 52.05 -12.32 38.37
CA ALA A 175 52.44 -13.74 38.49
C ALA A 175 53.10 -13.91 39.88
N ALA A 176 52.93 -14.96 40.67
CA ALA A 176 52.33 -16.27 40.49
C ALA A 176 51.92 -16.82 41.88
N LEU A 177 50.97 -17.75 41.88
CA LEU A 177 50.71 -18.67 42.97
C LEU A 177 51.70 -19.84 42.92
N SER A 178 52.44 -20.09 44.01
CA SER A 178 52.72 -21.41 44.62
C SER A 178 53.54 -21.23 45.89
#